data_AF-A0AAD9R2R4-F1
#
_entry.id   AF-A0AAD9R2R4-F1
#
_cell.length_a   1.000
_cell.length_b   1.000
_cell.length_c   1.000
_cell.angle_alpha   90.00
_cell.angle_beta   90.00
_cell.angle_gamma   90.00
#
_symmetry.space_group_name_H-M   'P 1'
#
loop_
_entity.id
_entity.type
_entity.pdbx_description
1 polymer ?
#
loop_
_entity_poly.entity_id
_entity_poly.type
_entity_poly.pdbx_seq_one_letter_code
_entity_poly.pdbx_strand_id
1 'polypeptide(L)'
;MAVDHGDQILKRRQELHTTVFESVFSPCGNFLAACNNFGQIALAPDATSHSKRPIVLFQGHSGPAYSLISTDKFLISGGSSEIHGWRWDEILDKTESPLPAWTLKPPTSSTLDVVESNALVFSSHEETLFSGCGDKNIYMWDLESGNCKGTLSGHTDYVQCLCLRPKQSQCVSGGEDGTVRLWGNHVTEY
;
A
#
# COMPACT_ATOMS: atom_id res chain seq x y z
N MET A 1 15.82 41.25 -12.02
CA MET A 1 16.02 40.36 -10.86
C MET A 1 15.55 38.99 -11.28
N ALA A 2 16.46 38.06 -11.52
CA ALA A 2 16.12 36.67 -11.80
C ALA A 2 15.70 36.01 -10.48
N VAL A 3 14.55 35.37 -10.45
CA VAL A 3 14.10 34.56 -9.30
C VAL A 3 14.92 33.27 -9.38
N ASP A 4 15.89 33.13 -8.49
CA ASP A 4 16.69 31.92 -8.36
C ASP A 4 15.75 30.78 -7.92
N HIS A 5 15.44 29.86 -8.82
CA HIS A 5 14.73 28.61 -8.53
C HIS A 5 15.71 27.58 -7.99
N GLY A 6 16.54 27.97 -7.03
CA GLY A 6 17.48 27.08 -6.34
C GLY A 6 16.76 25.83 -5.82
N ASP A 7 17.34 24.66 -6.12
CA ASP A 7 16.85 23.31 -5.85
C ASP A 7 15.69 23.22 -4.84
N GLN A 8 14.46 22.97 -5.33
CA GLN A 8 13.25 22.84 -4.49
C GLN A 8 13.20 21.53 -3.69
N ILE A 9 14.34 20.93 -3.35
CA ILE A 9 14.39 19.82 -2.41
C ILE A 9 14.51 20.41 -1.00
N LEU A 10 13.37 20.52 -0.31
CA LEU A 10 13.31 21.11 1.03
C LEU A 10 14.17 20.35 2.05
N LYS A 11 14.22 19.01 1.94
CA LYS A 11 15.03 18.15 2.82
C LYS A 11 15.18 16.72 2.26
N ARG A 12 16.40 16.18 2.24
CA ARG A 12 16.64 14.73 2.08
C ARG A 12 16.79 14.11 3.47
N ARG A 13 15.92 13.17 3.82
CA ARG A 13 15.90 12.55 5.16
C ARG A 13 16.89 11.39 5.30
N GLN A 14 17.04 10.56 4.26
CA GLN A 14 18.08 9.54 4.16
C GLN A 14 18.14 8.99 2.73
N GLU A 15 19.33 8.55 2.33
CA GLU A 15 19.51 7.73 1.13
C GLU A 15 19.32 6.28 1.56
N LEU A 16 18.18 5.68 1.19
CA LEU A 16 17.96 4.26 1.41
C LEU A 16 18.82 3.38 0.47
N HIS A 17 19.63 3.98 -0.42
CA HIS A 17 20.48 3.36 -1.46
C HIS A 17 19.79 2.23 -2.24
N THR A 18 18.47 2.23 -2.26
CA THR A 18 17.59 1.20 -2.81
C THR A 18 16.44 1.90 -3.53
N THR A 19 15.73 1.16 -4.38
CA THR A 19 14.55 1.69 -5.05
C THR A 19 13.41 1.78 -4.05
N VAL A 20 12.91 2.99 -3.82
CA VAL A 20 11.68 3.23 -3.06
C VAL A 20 10.52 3.17 -4.03
N PHE A 21 9.53 2.32 -3.75
CA PHE A 21 8.36 2.16 -4.63
C PHE A 21 7.21 3.07 -4.22
N GLU A 22 6.88 3.10 -2.93
CA GLU A 22 5.74 3.86 -2.42
C GLU A 22 6.10 4.53 -1.09
N SER A 23 5.42 5.64 -0.78
CA SER A 23 5.60 6.35 0.49
C SER A 23 4.32 7.01 0.98
N VAL A 24 4.09 6.97 2.29
CA VAL A 24 2.87 7.50 2.91
C VAL A 24 3.16 8.23 4.21
N PHE A 25 2.37 9.28 4.47
CA PHE A 25 2.32 9.87 5.81
C PHE A 25 1.45 9.03 6.74
N SER A 26 1.80 9.01 8.02
CA SER A 26 0.87 8.59 9.06
C SER A 26 -0.35 9.53 9.12
N PRO A 27 -1.46 9.12 9.76
CA PRO A 27 -2.69 9.92 9.84
C PRO A 27 -2.49 11.31 10.45
N CYS A 28 -1.59 11.41 11.43
CA CYS A 28 -1.24 12.68 12.07
C CYS A 28 -0.20 13.52 11.30
N GLY A 29 0.33 13.03 10.17
CA GLY A 29 1.34 13.71 9.35
C GLY A 29 2.74 13.77 9.95
N ASN A 30 2.97 13.20 11.14
CA ASN A 30 4.25 13.30 11.85
C ASN A 30 5.25 12.21 11.48
N PHE A 31 4.80 11.11 10.87
CA PHE A 31 5.67 10.01 10.43
C PHE A 31 5.55 9.84 8.93
N LEU A 32 6.66 9.45 8.30
CA LEU A 32 6.71 9.05 6.89
C LEU A 32 7.15 7.59 6.83
N ALA A 33 6.38 6.77 6.14
CA ALA A 33 6.72 5.40 5.83
C ALA A 33 7.08 5.28 4.35
N ALA A 34 8.02 4.39 4.02
CA ALA A 34 8.40 4.07 2.67
C ALA A 34 8.76 2.59 2.56
N CYS A 35 8.46 1.96 1.42
CA CYS A 35 8.80 0.58 1.14
C CYS A 35 9.76 0.46 -0.05
N ASN A 36 10.54 -0.63 -0.12
CA ASN A 36 11.56 -0.81 -1.14
C ASN A 36 11.56 -2.20 -1.80
N ASN A 37 12.43 -2.35 -2.80
CA ASN A 37 12.61 -3.58 -3.57
C ASN A 37 13.27 -4.74 -2.81
N PHE A 38 13.63 -4.57 -1.54
CA PHE A 38 14.10 -5.65 -0.67
C PHE A 38 13.05 -6.08 0.36
N GLY A 39 11.82 -5.56 0.27
CA GLY A 39 10.74 -5.86 1.21
C GLY A 39 10.88 -5.16 2.56
N GLN A 40 11.76 -4.18 2.65
CA GLN A 40 11.97 -3.42 3.87
C GLN A 40 10.99 -2.25 3.92
N ILE A 41 10.59 -1.91 5.15
CA ILE A 41 9.78 -0.74 5.45
C ILE A 41 10.63 0.19 6.32
N ALA A 42 10.84 1.39 5.81
CA ALA A 42 11.53 2.47 6.49
C ALA A 42 10.51 3.44 7.07
N LEU A 43 10.72 3.84 8.32
CA LEU A 43 9.93 4.83 9.03
C LEU A 43 10.83 5.97 9.47
N ALA A 44 10.45 7.18 9.09
CA ALA A 44 11.07 8.41 9.53
C ALA A 44 10.14 9.10 10.54
N PRO A 45 10.42 8.98 11.85
CA PRO A 45 9.80 9.81 12.86
C PRO A 45 10.10 11.28 12.59
N ASP A 46 9.14 12.16 12.87
CA ASP A 46 9.29 13.60 12.72
C ASP A 46 9.51 14.03 11.25
N ALA A 47 8.72 13.46 10.33
CA ALA A 47 8.80 13.72 8.89
C ALA A 47 8.80 15.22 8.55
N THR A 48 8.00 16.00 9.27
CA THR A 48 7.86 17.46 9.13
C THR A 48 8.80 18.26 10.03
N SER A 49 9.47 17.64 11.02
CA SER A 49 10.23 18.36 12.06
C SER A 49 11.71 18.52 11.75
N HIS A 50 12.34 19.60 12.21
CA HIS A 50 13.76 19.83 11.95
C HIS A 50 14.70 18.82 12.65
N SER A 51 14.20 18.14 13.69
CA SER A 51 14.93 17.12 14.45
C SER A 51 15.34 15.92 13.57
N LYS A 52 16.48 15.30 13.91
CA LYS A 52 16.99 14.08 13.27
C LYS A 52 16.84 12.93 14.25
N ARG A 53 15.67 12.31 14.28
CA ARG A 53 15.51 10.99 14.89
C ARG A 53 16.02 9.91 13.92
N PRO A 54 16.52 8.77 14.44
CA PRO A 54 16.94 7.67 13.58
C PRO A 54 15.74 7.14 12.78
N ILE A 55 15.99 6.74 11.54
CA ILE A 55 15.03 5.99 10.74
C ILE A 55 14.97 4.57 11.28
N VAL A 56 13.75 4.12 11.54
CA VAL A 56 13.47 2.74 11.92
C VAL A 56 13.31 1.95 10.63
N LEU A 57 14.08 0.88 10.48
CA LEU A 57 14.01 -0.02 9.34
C LEU A 57 13.65 -1.41 9.83
N PHE A 58 12.65 -2.03 9.23
CA PHE A 58 12.27 -3.39 9.56
C PHE A 58 11.91 -4.20 8.30
N GLN A 59 12.00 -5.52 8.41
CA GLN A 59 11.68 -6.43 7.31
C GLN A 59 10.16 -6.64 7.27
N GLY A 60 9.50 -6.13 6.22
CA GLY A 60 8.07 -6.27 6.02
C GLY A 60 7.70 -7.49 5.19
N HIS A 61 8.42 -7.73 4.09
CA HIS A 61 8.15 -8.82 3.14
C HIS A 61 9.43 -9.61 2.85
N SER A 62 9.33 -10.86 2.38
CA SER A 62 10.51 -11.66 1.99
C SER A 62 11.09 -11.25 0.63
N GLY A 63 10.30 -10.57 -0.19
CA GLY A 63 10.68 -9.97 -1.48
C GLY A 63 10.22 -8.52 -1.56
N PRO A 64 10.25 -7.90 -2.74
CA PRO A 64 9.83 -6.51 -2.94
C PRO A 64 8.49 -6.16 -2.28
N ALA A 65 8.42 -4.97 -1.69
CA ALA A 65 7.19 -4.35 -1.23
C ALA A 65 6.84 -3.22 -2.20
N TYR A 66 5.75 -3.37 -2.94
CA TYR A 66 5.40 -2.51 -4.07
C TYR A 66 4.41 -1.41 -3.71
N SER A 67 3.52 -1.68 -2.76
CA SER A 67 2.46 -0.76 -2.38
C SER A 67 2.44 -0.53 -0.88
N LEU A 68 2.09 0.69 -0.50
CA LEU A 68 2.02 1.12 0.89
C LEU A 68 0.86 2.10 1.04
N ILE A 69 -0.03 1.86 2.00
CA ILE A 69 -1.14 2.77 2.31
C ILE A 69 -1.19 3.01 3.82
N SER A 70 -1.69 4.19 4.21
CA SER A 70 -1.96 4.53 5.60
C SER A 70 -3.46 4.69 5.83
N THR A 71 -3.95 4.07 6.90
CA THR A 71 -5.27 4.30 7.47
C THR A 71 -5.12 4.92 8.86
N ASP A 72 -6.21 5.29 9.52
CA ASP A 72 -6.17 5.90 10.86
C ASP A 72 -5.51 4.97 11.90
N LYS A 73 -5.61 3.65 11.69
CA LYS A 73 -5.12 2.63 12.61
C LYS A 73 -3.90 1.88 12.09
N PHE A 74 -3.82 1.66 10.79
CA PHE A 74 -2.85 0.74 10.21
C PHE A 74 -1.94 1.40 9.19
N LEU A 75 -0.68 0.96 9.19
CA LEU A 75 0.19 0.98 8.03
C LEU A 75 -0.01 -0.37 7.30
N ILE A 76 -0.33 -0.35 6.01
CA ILE A 76 -0.59 -1.57 5.24
C ILE A 76 0.36 -1.61 4.04
N SER A 77 1.07 -2.72 3.88
CA SER A 77 2.02 -2.95 2.78
C SER A 77 1.60 -4.15 1.95
N GLY A 78 1.63 -3.98 0.64
CA GLY A 78 1.49 -5.06 -0.34
C GLY A 78 2.85 -5.36 -0.96
N GLY A 79 3.20 -6.64 -1.02
CA GLY A 79 4.48 -7.08 -1.58
C GLY A 79 4.37 -8.45 -2.22
N SER A 80 5.50 -9.15 -2.27
CA SER A 80 5.55 -10.54 -2.72
C SER A 80 4.74 -11.46 -1.80
N SER A 81 3.78 -12.17 -2.38
CA SER A 81 2.91 -13.22 -1.80
C SER A 81 1.89 -12.80 -0.73
N GLU A 82 2.11 -11.69 -0.02
CA GLU A 82 1.32 -11.34 1.15
C GLU A 82 1.02 -9.84 1.21
N ILE A 83 -0.06 -9.51 1.91
CA ILE A 83 -0.35 -8.16 2.37
C ILE A 83 -0.27 -8.15 3.90
N HIS A 84 0.46 -7.20 4.46
CA HIS A 84 0.65 -7.06 5.89
C HIS A 84 0.07 -5.75 6.39
N GLY A 85 -0.55 -5.80 7.58
CA GLY A 85 -1.01 -4.62 8.29
C GLY A 85 -0.37 -4.53 9.68
N TRP A 86 0.22 -3.39 10.00
CA TRP A 86 0.78 -3.08 11.32
C TRP A 86 0.01 -1.93 11.94
N ARG A 87 -0.24 -2.00 13.25
CA ARG A 87 -0.89 -0.87 13.94
C ARG A 87 0.12 0.23 14.21
N TRP A 88 -0.29 1.48 13.99
CA TRP A 88 0.58 2.64 14.21
C TRP A 88 1.07 2.75 15.66
N ASP A 89 0.20 2.52 16.65
CA ASP A 89 0.57 2.54 18.07
C ASP A 89 1.64 1.48 18.41
N GLU A 90 1.50 0.27 17.87
CA GLU A 90 2.45 -0.80 18.12
C GLU A 90 3.82 -0.61 17.45
N ILE A 91 3.87 0.05 16.28
CA ILE A 91 5.14 0.30 15.59
C ILE A 91 5.94 1.39 16.31
N LEU A 92 5.26 2.39 16.87
CA LEU A 92 5.90 3.57 17.44
C LEU A 92 6.47 3.33 18.84
N ASP A 93 5.86 2.41 19.60
CA ASP A 93 6.23 2.15 20.99
C ASP A 93 7.29 1.03 21.14
N LYS A 94 7.59 0.28 20.08
CA LYS A 94 8.51 -0.86 20.13
C LYS A 94 9.94 -0.48 19.72
N THR A 95 10.90 -0.98 20.49
CA THR A 95 12.34 -0.90 20.17
C THR A 95 12.80 -2.02 19.23
N GLU A 96 11.98 -3.06 19.05
CA GLU A 96 12.24 -4.22 18.22
C GLU A 96 11.42 -4.17 16.92
N SER A 97 11.78 -5.02 15.95
CA SER A 97 11.07 -5.12 14.67
C SER A 97 9.58 -5.45 14.91
N PRO A 98 8.63 -4.63 14.43
CA PRO A 98 7.21 -4.84 14.67
C PRO A 98 6.71 -6.06 13.89
N LEU A 99 5.93 -6.90 14.56
CA LEU A 99 5.18 -7.97 13.90
C LEU A 99 3.89 -7.41 13.29
N PRO A 100 3.46 -7.93 12.12
CA PRO A 100 2.17 -7.54 11.55
C PRO A 100 1.04 -7.96 12.50
N ALA A 101 0.05 -7.08 12.65
CA ALA A 101 -1.18 -7.38 13.38
C ALA A 101 -2.01 -8.43 12.64
N TRP A 102 -1.92 -8.44 11.31
CA TRP A 102 -2.57 -9.42 10.44
C TRP A 102 -1.82 -9.58 9.11
N THR A 103 -2.08 -10.70 8.44
CA THR A 103 -1.51 -11.06 7.15
C THR A 103 -2.62 -11.59 6.25
N LEU A 104 -2.75 -11.04 5.05
CA LEU A 104 -3.73 -11.46 4.06
C LEU A 104 -3.01 -12.14 2.91
N LYS A 105 -3.46 -13.37 2.62
CA LYS A 105 -2.93 -14.20 1.55
C LYS A 105 -3.94 -14.23 0.41
N PRO A 106 -3.59 -13.78 -0.81
CA PRO A 106 -4.39 -14.05 -2.01
C PRO A 106 -4.85 -15.51 -2.00
N PRO A 107 -6.16 -15.81 -2.10
CA PRO A 107 -6.61 -17.18 -2.26
C PRO A 107 -6.01 -17.70 -3.56
N THR A 108 -4.99 -18.54 -3.42
CA THR A 108 -4.17 -19.08 -4.51
C THR A 108 -5.07 -19.68 -5.59
N SER A 109 -5.01 -19.12 -6.80
CA SER A 109 -5.57 -19.71 -8.02
C SER A 109 -4.67 -19.51 -9.25
N SER A 110 -3.42 -19.11 -9.09
CA SER A 110 -2.54 -18.82 -10.23
C SER A 110 -1.38 -19.81 -10.33
N THR A 111 -0.94 -20.03 -11.57
CA THR A 111 0.24 -20.82 -11.93
C THR A 111 1.56 -20.10 -11.61
N LEU A 112 1.52 -18.96 -10.92
CA LEU A 112 2.68 -18.17 -10.57
C LEU A 112 3.21 -18.64 -9.22
N ASP A 113 4.51 -18.84 -9.11
CA ASP A 113 5.18 -19.27 -7.88
C ASP A 113 5.07 -18.20 -6.76
N VAL A 114 4.88 -16.93 -7.14
CA VAL A 114 4.79 -15.77 -6.25
C VAL A 114 3.76 -14.79 -6.83
N VAL A 115 2.83 -14.35 -5.99
CA VAL A 115 1.73 -13.46 -6.38
C VAL A 115 1.97 -12.09 -5.76
N GLU A 116 2.17 -11.06 -6.59
CA GLU A 116 2.56 -9.73 -6.12
C GLU A 116 1.35 -8.80 -5.96
N SER A 117 1.30 -8.03 -4.87
CA SER A 117 0.29 -6.98 -4.65
C SER A 117 0.83 -5.61 -5.07
N ASN A 118 0.49 -5.19 -6.28
CA ASN A 118 1.05 -3.99 -6.92
C ASN A 118 0.32 -2.70 -6.50
N ALA A 119 -0.97 -2.80 -6.19
CA ALA A 119 -1.78 -1.65 -5.84
C ALA A 119 -2.74 -1.97 -4.69
N LEU A 120 -2.88 -1.02 -3.76
CA LEU A 120 -3.79 -1.13 -2.63
C LEU A 120 -4.64 0.13 -2.50
N VAL A 121 -5.92 -0.04 -2.21
CA VAL A 121 -6.84 1.05 -1.85
C VAL A 121 -7.86 0.58 -0.83
N PHE A 122 -8.33 1.46 0.05
CA PHE A 122 -9.26 1.11 1.12
C PHE A 122 -10.53 1.99 1.08
N SER A 123 -11.66 1.41 1.48
CA SER A 123 -12.93 2.15 1.52
C SER A 123 -12.97 3.16 2.66
N SER A 124 -13.79 4.21 2.54
CA SER A 124 -13.84 5.36 3.47
C SER A 124 -14.27 5.03 4.91
N HIS A 125 -14.65 3.78 5.20
CA HIS A 125 -14.96 3.29 6.54
C HIS A 125 -13.99 2.19 7.00
N GLU A 126 -12.89 1.95 6.28
CA GLU A 126 -11.86 0.94 6.59
C GLU A 126 -12.38 -0.51 6.67
N GLU A 127 -13.56 -0.80 6.13
CA GLU A 127 -14.13 -2.15 6.18
C GLU A 127 -13.58 -3.05 5.07
N THR A 128 -13.15 -2.44 3.95
CA THR A 128 -12.73 -3.18 2.75
C THR A 128 -11.43 -2.66 2.20
N LEU A 129 -10.46 -3.57 2.10
CA LEU A 129 -9.24 -3.35 1.33
C LEU A 129 -9.42 -3.99 -0.05
N PHE A 130 -8.98 -3.29 -1.10
CA PHE A 130 -8.87 -3.82 -2.45
C PHE A 130 -7.39 -3.94 -2.79
N SER A 131 -7.00 -5.08 -3.37
CA SER A 131 -5.63 -5.30 -3.84
C SER A 131 -5.58 -5.71 -5.29
N GLY A 132 -4.91 -4.92 -6.13
CA GLY A 132 -4.62 -5.23 -7.52
C GLY A 132 -3.36 -6.07 -7.60
N CYS A 133 -3.44 -7.18 -8.31
CA CYS A 133 -2.49 -8.27 -8.18
C CYS A 133 -1.87 -8.70 -9.51
N GLY A 134 -0.64 -9.23 -9.47
CA GLY A 134 0.08 -9.79 -10.60
C GLY A 134 -0.58 -11.06 -11.18
N ASP A 135 -1.49 -11.68 -10.44
CA ASP A 135 -2.29 -12.79 -10.96
C ASP A 135 -3.49 -12.34 -11.82
N LYS A 136 -3.55 -11.04 -12.15
CA LYS A 136 -4.55 -10.39 -13.01
C LYS A 136 -5.90 -10.15 -12.34
N ASN A 137 -6.01 -10.47 -11.05
CA ASN A 137 -7.23 -10.26 -10.29
C ASN A 137 -7.15 -9.04 -9.38
N ILE A 138 -8.32 -8.61 -8.94
CA ILE A 138 -8.46 -7.69 -7.80
C ILE A 138 -9.17 -8.45 -6.69
N TYR A 139 -8.57 -8.47 -5.51
CA TYR A 139 -9.17 -9.10 -4.33
C TYR A 139 -9.81 -8.06 -3.43
N MET A 140 -10.95 -8.43 -2.86
CA MET A 140 -11.67 -7.65 -1.85
C MET A 140 -11.53 -8.34 -0.50
N TRP A 141 -10.93 -7.66 0.45
CA TRP A 141 -10.64 -8.16 1.79
C TRP A 141 -11.54 -7.50 2.81
N ASP A 142 -12.06 -8.29 3.72
CA ASP A 142 -12.65 -7.81 4.96
C ASP A 142 -11.53 -7.66 5.99
N LEU A 143 -11.22 -6.43 6.40
CA LEU A 143 -10.07 -6.16 7.29
C LEU A 143 -10.28 -6.63 8.73
N GLU A 144 -11.53 -6.81 9.17
CA GLU A 144 -11.83 -7.28 10.53
C GLU A 144 -11.63 -8.79 10.64
N SER A 145 -12.13 -9.54 9.68
CA SER A 145 -12.04 -11.00 9.66
C SER A 145 -10.78 -11.52 8.97
N GLY A 146 -10.09 -10.70 8.18
CA GLY A 146 -8.95 -11.09 7.37
C GLY A 146 -9.30 -11.96 6.16
N ASN A 147 -10.59 -12.12 5.85
CA ASN A 147 -11.06 -13.01 4.79
C ASN A 147 -11.16 -12.29 3.45
N CYS A 148 -10.80 -13.00 2.37
CA CYS A 148 -11.15 -12.58 1.01
C CYS A 148 -12.67 -12.78 0.81
N LYS A 149 -13.41 -11.68 0.67
CA LYS A 149 -14.87 -11.71 0.46
C LYS A 149 -15.30 -11.67 -1.01
N GLY A 150 -14.36 -11.43 -1.92
CA GLY A 150 -14.65 -11.54 -3.35
C GLY A 150 -13.43 -11.29 -4.23
N THR A 151 -13.55 -11.71 -5.48
CA THR A 151 -12.53 -11.55 -6.52
C THR A 151 -13.18 -10.88 -7.72
N LEU A 152 -12.53 -9.87 -8.29
CA LEU A 152 -12.92 -9.23 -9.52
C LEU A 152 -11.93 -9.68 -10.61
N SER A 153 -12.42 -10.53 -11.51
CA SER A 153 -11.64 -11.10 -12.60
C SER A 153 -12.03 -10.46 -13.93
N GLY A 154 -11.04 -10.20 -14.78
CA GLY A 154 -11.31 -9.70 -16.12
C GLY A 154 -10.10 -9.09 -16.81
N HIS A 155 -9.14 -8.54 -16.05
CA HIS A 155 -7.85 -8.16 -16.63
C HIS A 155 -7.15 -9.40 -17.18
N THR A 156 -6.42 -9.20 -18.27
CA THR A 156 -5.66 -10.27 -18.95
C THR A 156 -4.16 -10.21 -18.67
N ASP A 157 -3.73 -9.21 -17.93
CA ASP A 157 -2.37 -9.01 -17.44
C ASP A 157 -2.36 -8.29 -16.07
N TYR A 158 -1.19 -7.99 -15.52
CA TYR A 158 -1.00 -7.45 -14.16
C TYR A 158 -1.88 -6.23 -13.88
N VAL A 159 -2.56 -6.21 -12.74
CA VAL A 159 -3.26 -5.01 -12.28
C VAL A 159 -2.25 -4.09 -11.61
N GLN A 160 -2.09 -2.88 -12.14
CA GLN A 160 -1.02 -1.95 -11.77
C GLN A 160 -1.49 -0.80 -10.87
N CYS A 161 -2.76 -0.41 -10.98
CA CYS A 161 -3.28 0.68 -10.17
C CYS A 161 -4.76 0.48 -9.84
N LEU A 162 -5.17 1.03 -8.69
CA LEU A 162 -6.54 1.04 -8.22
C LEU A 162 -6.92 2.44 -7.74
N CYS A 163 -8.19 2.80 -7.90
CA CYS A 163 -8.77 4.01 -7.34
C CYS A 163 -10.19 3.73 -6.87
N LEU A 164 -10.54 4.16 -5.66
CA LEU A 164 -11.91 4.06 -5.16
C LEU A 164 -12.66 5.36 -5.38
N ARG A 165 -13.91 5.24 -5.80
CA ARG A 165 -14.81 6.38 -5.82
C ARG A 165 -15.24 6.70 -4.39
N PRO A 166 -15.01 7.91 -3.86
CA PRO A 166 -15.42 8.25 -2.51
C PRO A 166 -16.93 8.06 -2.31
N LYS A 167 -17.35 7.48 -1.18
CA LYS A 167 -18.75 7.24 -0.79
C LYS A 167 -19.55 6.31 -1.71
N GLN A 168 -18.93 5.72 -2.73
CA GLN A 168 -19.58 4.78 -3.62
C GLN A 168 -18.77 3.50 -3.65
N SER A 169 -19.43 2.35 -3.65
CA SER A 169 -18.77 1.04 -3.71
C SER A 169 -18.23 0.71 -5.12
N GLN A 170 -17.66 1.71 -5.79
CA GLN A 170 -17.08 1.60 -7.13
C GLN A 170 -15.56 1.68 -7.05
N CYS A 171 -14.90 0.81 -7.79
CA CYS A 171 -13.45 0.76 -7.94
C CYS A 171 -13.10 0.91 -9.42
N VAL A 172 -12.05 1.66 -9.73
CA VAL A 172 -11.45 1.72 -11.07
C VAL A 172 -10.07 1.08 -10.99
N SER A 173 -9.73 0.26 -11.99
CA SER A 173 -8.41 -0.35 -12.11
C SER A 173 -7.78 -0.07 -13.47
N GLY A 174 -6.45 -0.03 -13.50
CA GLY A 174 -5.66 -0.08 -14.73
C GLY A 174 -4.71 -1.28 -14.70
N GLY A 175 -4.49 -1.92 -15.84
CA GLY A 175 -3.62 -3.09 -15.96
C GLY A 175 -2.64 -3.02 -17.13
N GLU A 176 -1.65 -3.92 -17.13
CA GLU A 176 -0.68 -4.09 -18.22
C GLU A 176 -1.30 -4.61 -19.51
N ASP A 177 -2.54 -5.10 -19.45
CA ASP A 177 -3.34 -5.42 -20.65
C ASP A 177 -3.79 -4.17 -21.43
N GLY A 178 -3.37 -2.98 -21.00
CA GLY A 178 -3.67 -1.70 -21.64
C GLY A 178 -5.11 -1.25 -21.43
N THR A 179 -5.85 -1.85 -20.49
CA THR A 179 -7.25 -1.51 -20.22
C THR A 179 -7.44 -0.80 -18.89
N VAL A 180 -8.47 0.06 -18.84
CA VAL A 180 -9.04 0.62 -17.61
C VAL A 180 -10.41 -0.01 -17.40
N ARG A 181 -10.70 -0.45 -16.18
CA ARG A 181 -11.96 -1.13 -15.86
C ARG A 181 -12.65 -0.47 -14.67
N LEU A 182 -13.96 -0.32 -14.79
CA LEU A 182 -14.83 0.13 -13.70
C LEU A 182 -15.53 -1.09 -13.11
N TRP A 183 -15.47 -1.21 -11.79
CA TRP A 183 -16.06 -2.28 -11.01
C TRP A 183 -17.08 -1.69 -10.06
N GLY A 184 -18.24 -2.33 -9.98
CA GLY A 184 -19.35 -1.92 -9.13
C GLY A 184 -20.68 -2.22 -9.79
N ASN A 185 -21.74 -2.22 -9.01
CA ASN A 185 -23.06 -2.44 -9.56
C ASN A 185 -23.49 -1.21 -10.35
N HIS A 186 -23.92 -1.41 -11.61
CA HIS A 186 -24.73 -0.42 -12.30
C HIS A 186 -26.06 -0.36 -11.56
N VAL A 187 -26.27 0.65 -10.72
CA VAL A 187 -27.64 1.06 -10.43
C VAL A 187 -28.07 1.89 -11.64
N THR A 188 -28.67 1.24 -12.63
CA THR A 188 -29.51 1.95 -13.59
C THR A 188 -30.77 2.37 -12.83
N GLU A 189 -30.77 3.59 -12.29
CA GLU A 189 -32.02 4.25 -11.93
C GLU A 189 -32.71 4.66 -13.25
N TYR A 190 -33.88 4.08 -13.51
CA TYR A 190 -34.84 4.56 -14.51
C TYR A 190 -35.87 5.44 -13.81
#